data_AF-A0AAN4WYJ2-F1
#
_entry.id   AF-A0AAN4WYJ2-F1
#
_cell.length_a   1.000
_cell.length_b   1.000
_cell.length_c   1.000
_cell.angle_alpha   90.00
_cell.angle_beta   90.00
_cell.angle_gamma   90.00
#
_symmetry.space_group_name_H-M   'P 1'
#
loop_
_entity.id
_entity.type
_entity.pdbx_description
1 polymer ?
#
loop_
_entity_poly.entity_id
_entity_poly.type
_entity_poly.pdbx_seq_one_letter_code
_entity_poly.pdbx_strand_id
1 'polypeptide(L)'
;MARIGEIKCCNPACACADAAVHRTAGGKLSARCHKCGTERWAPVGTKAHRDMLAQTTLDDQAEEPESSTLPAPAPAPAAVTKPMKRASVPFALGNL
;
A
#
# COMPACT_ATOMS: atom_id res chain seq x y z
N MET A 1 -22.02 -14.09 -0.86
CA MET A 1 -20.76 -13.33 -0.72
C MET A 1 -20.05 -13.39 -2.06
N ALA A 2 -19.79 -12.26 -2.71
CA ALA A 2 -19.12 -12.27 -4.01
C ALA A 2 -17.64 -12.62 -3.79
N ARG A 3 -17.17 -13.70 -4.44
CA ARG A 3 -15.74 -14.00 -4.55
C ARG A 3 -15.15 -12.98 -5.53
N ILE A 4 -14.08 -12.30 -5.13
CA ILE A 4 -13.43 -11.27 -5.95
C ILE A 4 -12.17 -11.81 -6.62
N GLY A 5 -11.58 -12.87 -6.06
CA GLY A 5 -10.36 -13.47 -6.58
C GLY A 5 -9.67 -14.37 -5.57
N GLU A 6 -8.37 -14.51 -5.74
CA GLU A 6 -7.50 -15.40 -4.97
C GLU A 6 -6.26 -14.67 -4.44
N ILE A 7 -5.76 -15.09 -3.27
CA ILE A 7 -4.50 -14.61 -2.70
C ILE A 7 -3.63 -15.77 -2.22
N LYS A 8 -2.32 -15.52 -2.15
CA LYS A 8 -1.39 -16.41 -1.45
C LYS A 8 -1.74 -16.48 0.03
N CYS A 9 -1.65 -17.71 0.57
CA CYS A 9 -1.83 -17.93 1.99
C CYS A 9 -0.83 -17.11 2.80
N CYS A 10 -1.29 -16.48 3.88
CA CYS A 10 -0.41 -15.71 4.77
C CYS A 10 0.42 -16.58 5.71
N ASN A 11 0.12 -17.89 5.80
CA ASN A 11 0.91 -18.82 6.59
C ASN A 11 2.12 -19.29 5.76
N PRO A 12 3.37 -18.96 6.14
CA PRO A 12 4.55 -19.37 5.38
C PRO A 12 4.75 -20.89 5.34
N ALA A 13 4.15 -21.63 6.28
CA ALA A 13 4.14 -23.10 6.25
C ALA A 13 3.13 -23.68 5.26
N CYS A 14 2.19 -22.86 4.76
CA CYS A 14 1.16 -23.28 3.81
C CYS A 14 1.49 -22.75 2.41
N ALA A 15 1.90 -23.65 1.51
CA ALA A 15 2.22 -23.32 0.12
C ALA A 15 0.99 -23.08 -0.78
N CYS A 16 -0.17 -22.73 -0.22
CA CYS A 16 -1.37 -22.46 -1.05
C CYS A 16 -1.31 -21.08 -1.67
N ALA A 17 -1.45 -21.03 -2.99
CA ALA A 17 -1.58 -19.79 -3.75
C ALA A 17 -3.04 -19.35 -3.95
N ASP A 18 -4.00 -20.26 -3.69
CA ASP A 18 -5.39 -20.12 -4.16
C ASP A 18 -6.36 -19.94 -2.97
N ALA A 19 -6.07 -19.01 -2.06
CA ALA A 19 -7.00 -18.67 -0.98
C ALA A 19 -8.06 -17.69 -1.49
N ALA A 20 -9.32 -18.12 -1.50
CA ALA A 20 -10.43 -17.30 -2.00
C ALA A 20 -10.62 -16.03 -1.15
N VAL A 21 -10.75 -14.88 -1.82
CA VAL A 21 -11.09 -13.59 -1.23
C VAL A 21 -12.55 -13.25 -1.50
N HIS A 22 -13.26 -12.84 -0.45
CA HIS A 22 -14.66 -12.44 -0.50
C HIS A 22 -14.81 -10.97 -0.13
N ARG A 23 -15.68 -10.25 -0.87
CA ARG A 23 -16.19 -8.93 -0.47
C ARG A 23 -17.50 -9.11 0.29
N THR A 24 -17.61 -8.43 1.41
CA THR A 24 -18.88 -8.25 2.11
C THR A 24 -19.58 -6.96 1.65
N ALA A 25 -20.89 -6.85 1.89
CA ALA A 25 -21.68 -5.67 1.52
C ALA A 25 -21.18 -4.35 2.15
N GLY A 26 -20.45 -4.44 3.27
CA GLY A 26 -19.77 -3.29 3.90
C GLY A 26 -18.38 -2.98 3.33
N GLY A 27 -18.04 -3.51 2.16
CA GLY A 27 -16.73 -3.33 1.51
C GLY A 27 -15.57 -4.07 2.17
N LYS A 28 -15.79 -4.76 3.30
CA LYS A 28 -14.73 -5.48 4.03
C LYS A 28 -14.29 -6.70 3.24
N LEU A 29 -13.00 -6.99 3.30
CA LEU A 29 -12.38 -8.13 2.64
C LEU A 29 -12.11 -9.23 3.66
N SER A 30 -12.45 -10.46 3.28
CA SER A 30 -12.11 -11.66 4.04
C SER A 30 -11.51 -12.68 3.10
N ALA A 31 -10.34 -13.21 3.46
CA ALA A 31 -9.71 -14.31 2.74
C ALA A 31 -9.63 -15.53 3.65
N ARG A 32 -9.96 -16.71 3.13
CA ARG A 32 -9.84 -17.96 3.87
C ARG A 32 -9.11 -19.01 3.04
N CYS A 33 -8.02 -19.54 3.58
CA CYS A 33 -7.31 -20.63 2.94
C CYS A 33 -8.07 -21.95 3.13
N HIS A 34 -8.30 -22.67 2.02
CA HIS A 34 -9.00 -23.95 2.04
C HIS A 34 -8.16 -25.09 2.64
N LYS A 35 -6.82 -24.98 2.63
CA LYS A 35 -5.91 -26.05 3.11
C LYS A 35 -5.58 -25.95 4.59
N CYS A 36 -5.16 -24.78 5.06
CA CYS A 36 -4.77 -24.59 6.46
C CYS A 36 -5.82 -23.87 7.31
N GLY A 37 -6.93 -23.44 6.71
CA GLY A 37 -8.02 -22.77 7.42
C GLY A 37 -7.71 -21.34 7.89
N THR A 38 -6.49 -20.85 7.67
CA THR A 38 -6.09 -19.49 8.07
C THR A 38 -6.99 -18.47 7.40
N GLU A 39 -7.59 -17.62 8.24
CA GLU A 39 -8.44 -16.52 7.81
C GLU A 39 -7.73 -15.18 8.04
N ARG A 40 -7.91 -14.27 7.10
CA ARG A 40 -7.45 -12.89 7.22
C ARG A 40 -8.63 -11.98 6.96
N TRP A 41 -8.83 -11.04 7.87
CA TRP A 41 -9.89 -10.05 7.79
C TRP A 41 -9.30 -8.65 7.67
N ALA A 42 -9.83 -7.88 6.74
CA ALA A 42 -9.35 -6.54 6.46
C ALA A 42 -10.54 -5.57 6.34
N PRO A 43 -10.79 -4.74 7.38
CA PRO A 43 -11.80 -3.70 7.30
C PRO A 43 -11.35 -2.56 6.39
N VAL A 44 -12.31 -1.91 5.75
CA VAL A 44 -12.09 -0.84 4.78
C VAL A 44 -11.27 0.30 5.39
N GLY A 45 -10.34 0.86 4.61
CA GLY A 45 -9.49 1.97 5.02
C GLY A 45 -8.25 1.59 5.83
N THR A 46 -8.10 0.32 6.24
CA THR A 46 -6.89 -0.14 6.93
C THR A 46 -5.77 -0.48 5.95
N LYS A 47 -4.51 -0.48 6.43
CA LYS A 47 -3.37 -0.96 5.64
C LYS A 47 -3.57 -2.40 5.19
N ALA A 48 -4.13 -3.26 6.05
CA ALA A 48 -4.44 -4.64 5.71
C ALA A 48 -5.39 -4.77 4.52
N HIS A 49 -6.33 -3.83 4.36
CA HIS A 49 -7.25 -3.81 3.22
C HIS A 49 -6.53 -3.45 1.92
N ARG A 50 -5.64 -2.45 1.95
CA ARG A 50 -4.82 -2.10 0.79
C ARG A 50 -3.86 -3.22 0.40
N ASP A 51 -3.20 -3.83 1.39
CA ASP A 51 -2.25 -4.93 1.16
C ASP A 51 -2.98 -6.18 0.62
N MET A 52 -4.19 -6.47 1.11
CA MET A 52 -4.98 -7.59 0.61
C MET A 52 -5.47 -7.34 -0.82
N LEU A 53 -5.91 -6.13 -1.16
CA LEU A 53 -6.26 -5.77 -2.54
C LEU A 53 -5.06 -5.90 -3.48
N ALA A 54 -3.89 -5.37 -3.08
CA ALA A 54 -2.68 -5.42 -3.90
C ALA A 54 -2.18 -6.86 -4.14
N GLN A 55 -2.50 -7.79 -3.23
CA GLN A 55 -2.12 -9.20 -3.35
C GLN A 55 -3.18 -10.06 -4.05
N THR A 56 -4.41 -9.55 -4.19
CA THR A 56 -5.51 -10.32 -4.80
C THR A 56 -5.35 -10.27 -6.31
N THR A 57 -5.18 -11.44 -6.93
CA THR A 57 -5.39 -11.57 -8.37
C THR A 57 -6.89 -11.51 -8.61
N LEU A 58 -7.37 -10.35 -9.07
CA LEU A 58 -8.77 -10.11 -9.37
C LEU A 58 -9.19 -10.96 -10.57
N ASP A 59 -10.24 -11.77 -10.40
CA ASP A 59 -10.95 -12.38 -11.53
C ASP A 59 -11.72 -11.26 -12.23
N ASP A 60 -11.08 -10.64 -13.23
CA ASP A 60 -11.57 -9.82 -14.35
C ASP A 60 -13.05 -9.34 -14.40
N GLN A 61 -13.64 -8.86 -13.29
CA GLN A 61 -14.97 -8.22 -13.32
C GLN A 61 -15.40 -7.47 -12.04
N ALA A 62 -14.51 -6.72 -11.39
CA ALA A 62 -14.95 -5.79 -10.34
C ALA A 62 -14.13 -4.48 -10.34
N GLU A 63 -14.47 -3.63 -11.31
CA GLU A 63 -14.58 -2.16 -11.20
C GLU A 63 -13.46 -1.45 -10.42
N GLU A 64 -12.59 -0.75 -11.17
CA GLU A 64 -11.64 0.24 -10.67
C GLU A 64 -12.30 1.24 -9.69
N PRO A 65 -11.52 1.77 -8.74
CA PRO A 65 -11.04 3.10 -9.04
C PRO A 65 -9.51 3.16 -8.99
N GLU A 66 -8.96 3.76 -10.03
CA GLU A 66 -7.60 4.24 -10.13
C GLU A 66 -7.21 5.01 -8.86
N SER A 67 -6.29 4.44 -8.07
CA SER A 67 -5.45 5.22 -7.17
C SER A 67 -4.11 4.53 -7.01
N SER A 68 -3.49 4.16 -8.13
CA SER A 68 -2.09 3.75 -8.16
C SER A 68 -1.22 5.00 -8.22
N THR A 69 -0.99 5.60 -7.06
CA THR A 69 0.28 6.29 -6.81
C THR A 69 1.40 5.26 -7.00
N LEU A 70 2.09 5.29 -8.12
CA LEU A 70 3.41 4.68 -8.20
C LEU A 70 4.33 5.47 -7.25
N PRO A 71 4.97 4.87 -6.23
CA PRO A 71 6.29 5.32 -5.89
C PRO A 71 7.21 4.82 -7.00
N ALA A 72 7.50 5.69 -7.97
CA ALA A 72 8.61 5.45 -8.89
C ALA A 72 9.88 5.21 -8.04
N PRO A 73 10.70 4.18 -8.35
CA PRO A 73 11.99 4.01 -7.70
C PRO A 73 12.81 5.29 -7.91
N ALA A 74 13.32 5.84 -6.80
CA ALA A 74 14.10 7.06 -6.79
C ALA A 74 15.24 6.99 -7.83
N PRO A 75 15.31 7.90 -8.82
CA PRO A 75 16.51 8.04 -9.61
C PRO A 75 17.65 8.57 -8.72
N ALA A 76 18.84 8.03 -8.98
CA ALA A 76 20.14 8.24 -8.32
C ALA A 76 20.45 9.72 -7.95
N PRO A 77 21.31 9.95 -6.93
CA PRO A 77 21.59 11.28 -6.39
C PRO A 77 22.13 12.23 -7.47
N ALA A 78 21.32 13.22 -7.82
CA ALA A 78 21.76 14.37 -8.58
C ALA A 78 22.76 15.19 -7.74
N ALA A 79 23.95 15.41 -8.29
CA ALA A 79 24.97 16.28 -7.74
C ALA A 79 24.39 17.69 -7.53
N VAL A 80 24.06 18.03 -6.28
CA VAL A 80 23.67 19.40 -5.91
C VAL A 80 24.93 20.20 -5.66
N THR A 81 25.33 20.93 -6.70
CA THR A 81 26.25 22.06 -6.65
C THR A 81 25.86 23.01 -5.52
N LYS A 82 26.76 23.22 -4.57
CA LYS A 82 26.65 24.20 -3.48
C LYS A 82 26.39 25.62 -4.03
N PRO A 83 25.36 26.35 -3.54
CA PRO A 83 25.45 27.79 -3.41
C PRO A 83 25.89 28.13 -1.99
N MET A 84 27.11 28.65 -1.96
CA MET A 84 27.84 29.30 -0.88
C MET A 84 26.94 30.16 0.02
N LYS A 85 26.86 29.82 1.31
CA LYS A 85 26.41 30.72 2.38
C LYS A 85 27.20 32.03 2.28
N ARG A 86 26.53 33.14 2.02
CA ARG A 86 27.01 34.45 2.48
C ARG A 86 25.92 35.08 3.31
N ALA A 87 26.21 35.11 4.61
CA ALA A 87 25.47 35.79 5.65
C ALA A 87 25.32 37.27 5.26
N SER A 88 24.09 37.76 5.30
CA SER A 88 23.76 39.18 5.18
C SER A 88 23.01 39.59 6.43
N VAL A 89 23.74 40.03 7.47
CA VAL A 89 23.37 41.15 8.35
C VAL A 89 24.64 41.59 9.10
N PRO A 90 24.88 42.90 9.24
CA PRO A 90 24.32 43.57 10.41
C PRO A 90 23.64 44.91 10.11
N PHE A 91 22.46 45.04 10.69
CA PHE A 91 21.69 46.25 10.90
C PHE A 91 22.35 47.00 12.06
N ALA A 92 23.11 48.07 11.76
CA ALA A 92 23.65 48.97 12.77
C ALA A 92 22.61 50.07 13.05
N LEU A 93 21.79 49.86 14.08
CA LEU A 93 20.97 50.92 14.66
C LEU A 93 21.68 51.43 15.91
N GLY A 94 22.22 52.65 15.79
CA GLY A 94 22.81 53.38 16.89
C GLY A 94 21.82 53.58 18.04
N ASN A 95 22.32 53.41 19.25
CA ASN A 95 21.70 53.95 20.45
C ASN A 95 22.79 54.09 21.51
N LEU A 96 23.45 55.26 21.52
CA LEU A 96 24.09 55.93 22.66
C LEU A 96 24.65 57.27 22.17
#